data_AF-A0A132ACP3-F1
#
_entry.id   AF-A0A132ACP3-F1
#
_cell.length_a   1.000
_cell.length_b   1.000
_cell.length_c   1.000
_cell.angle_alpha   90.00
_cell.angle_beta   90.00
_cell.angle_gamma   90.00
#
_symmetry.space_group_name_H-M   'P 1'
#
loop_
_entity.id
_entity.type
_entity.pdbx_description
1 polymer ?
#
loop_
_entity_poly.entity_id
_entity_poly.type
_entity_poly.pdbx_seq_one_letter_code
_entity_poly.pdbx_strand_id
1 'polypeptide(L)'
;MRAIKRIRYGKKELKRLEEMVSKSLEREAKAIDDLEHFRLEQKKSMDIDDSFEGDSTISIKPMETDQNERNRKTMQNKFGQYPEWMNGRRLKRQKSLAKRLKNKKTKK
;
A
#
# COMPACT_ATOMS: atom_id res chain seq x y z
N MET A 1 32.17 -25.29 -22.59
CA MET A 1 30.96 -24.42 -22.63
C MET A 1 30.91 -23.31 -21.58
N ARG A 2 31.34 -23.52 -20.32
CA ARG A 2 31.26 -22.49 -19.25
C ARG A 2 32.10 -21.24 -19.55
N ALA A 3 33.31 -21.38 -20.08
CA ALA A 3 34.19 -20.26 -20.42
C ALA A 3 33.58 -19.32 -21.48
N ILE A 4 32.98 -19.90 -22.54
CA ILE A 4 32.29 -19.14 -23.60
C ILE A 4 31.12 -18.33 -23.02
N LYS A 5 30.34 -18.91 -22.10
CA LYS A 5 29.25 -18.19 -21.42
C LYS A 5 29.77 -17.04 -20.54
N ARG A 6 30.88 -17.22 -19.83
CA ARG A 6 31.52 -16.16 -19.02
C ARG A 6 32.00 -15.00 -19.88
N ILE A 7 32.54 -15.26 -21.07
CA ILE A 7 32.93 -14.20 -22.01
C ILE A 7 31.69 -13.46 -22.54
N ARG A 8 30.64 -14.20 -22.90
CA ARG A 8 29.42 -13.64 -23.49
C ARG A 8 28.59 -12.81 -22.49
N TYR A 9 28.40 -13.31 -21.28
CA TYR A 9 27.49 -12.72 -20.29
C TYR A 9 28.20 -12.06 -19.11
N GLY A 10 29.43 -12.47 -18.79
CA GLY A 10 30.11 -12.03 -17.57
C GLY A 10 30.28 -10.53 -17.48
N LYS A 11 30.69 -9.84 -18.55
CA LYS A 11 30.83 -8.37 -18.56
C LYS A 11 29.49 -7.66 -18.34
N LYS A 12 28.41 -8.17 -18.94
CA LYS A 12 27.07 -7.57 -18.84
C LYS A 12 26.46 -7.79 -17.46
N GLU A 13 26.61 -8.98 -16.91
CA GLU A 13 26.10 -9.34 -15.58
C GLU A 13 26.88 -8.64 -14.48
N LEU A 14 28.21 -8.56 -14.58
CA LEU A 14 29.06 -7.86 -13.63
C LEU A 14 28.67 -6.38 -13.53
N LYS A 15 28.57 -5.68 -14.67
CA LYS A 15 28.12 -4.27 -14.69
C LYS A 15 26.75 -4.09 -14.03
N ARG A 16 25.80 -5.00 -14.30
CA ARG A 16 24.46 -4.94 -13.70
C ARG A 16 24.50 -5.14 -12.18
N LEU A 17 25.39 -6.01 -11.69
CA LEU A 17 25.56 -6.26 -10.26
C LEU A 17 26.21 -5.05 -9.56
N GLU A 18 27.25 -4.45 -10.16
CA GLU A 18 27.86 -3.21 -9.65
C GLU A 18 26.84 -2.09 -9.53
N GLU A 19 26.02 -1.86 -10.57
CA GLU A 19 24.94 -0.86 -10.55
C GLU A 19 23.86 -1.16 -9.49
N MET A 20 23.63 -2.44 -9.17
CA MET A 20 22.66 -2.83 -8.15
C MET A 20 23.19 -2.51 -6.74
N VAL A 21 24.47 -2.79 -6.50
CA VAL A 21 25.14 -2.50 -5.23
C VAL A 21 25.27 -0.99 -5.00
N SER A 22 25.62 -0.21 -6.03
CA SER A 22 25.69 1.25 -5.87
C SER A 22 24.33 1.84 -5.50
N LYS A 23 23.25 1.39 -6.16
CA LYS A 23 21.88 1.82 -5.86
C LYS A 23 21.38 1.36 -4.50
N SER A 24 21.82 0.22 -3.98
CA SER A 24 21.43 -0.20 -2.63
C SER A 24 22.08 0.68 -1.57
N LEU A 25 23.37 1.01 -1.73
CA LEU A 25 24.08 1.91 -0.82
C LEU A 25 23.45 3.32 -0.80
N GLU A 26 23.09 3.86 -1.97
CA GLU A 26 22.38 5.15 -2.06
C GLU A 26 21.01 5.13 -1.36
N ARG A 27 20.31 4.00 -1.41
CA ARG A 27 19.00 3.84 -0.75
C ARG A 27 19.13 3.70 0.76
N GLU A 28 20.14 2.97 1.23
CA GLU A 28 20.44 2.83 2.65
C GLU A 28 20.84 4.17 3.26
N ALA A 29 21.70 4.94 2.59
CA ALA A 29 22.06 6.29 3.04
C ALA A 29 20.84 7.20 3.16
N LYS A 30 19.98 7.24 2.13
CA LYS A 30 18.74 8.03 2.17
C LYS A 30 17.79 7.58 3.28
N ALA A 31 17.66 6.27 3.51
CA ALA A 31 16.80 5.75 4.57
C ALA A 31 17.32 6.14 5.97
N ILE A 32 18.64 6.22 6.16
CA ILE A 32 19.24 6.69 7.40
C ILE A 32 18.96 8.19 7.58
N ASP A 33 19.18 9.01 6.54
CA ASP A 33 18.89 10.44 6.57
C ASP A 33 17.40 10.72 6.89
N ASP A 34 16.48 9.99 6.25
CA ASP A 34 15.04 10.11 6.47
C ASP A 34 14.65 9.74 7.93
N LEU A 35 15.29 8.71 8.50
CA LEU A 35 15.10 8.31 9.90
C LEU A 35 15.63 9.35 10.88
N GLU A 36 16.78 9.96 10.58
CA GLU A 36 17.34 11.05 11.41
C GLU A 36 16.46 12.29 11.36
N HIS A 37 15.98 12.67 10.18
CA HIS A 37 15.02 13.77 10.02
C HIS A 37 13.74 13.54 10.83
N PHE A 38 13.15 12.33 10.74
CA PHE A 38 11.96 11.98 11.52
C PHE A 38 12.22 12.03 13.03
N ARG A 39 13.40 11.57 13.50
CA ARG A 39 13.78 11.62 14.91
C ARG A 39 13.94 13.07 15.42
N LEU A 40 14.48 13.96 14.60
CA LEU A 40 14.64 15.37 14.93
C LEU A 40 13.27 16.09 15.01
N GLU A 41 12.35 15.78 14.11
CA GLU A 41 10.98 16.30 14.16
C GLU A 41 10.22 15.84 15.42
N GLN A 42 10.36 14.56 15.81
CA GLN A 42 9.76 14.05 17.05
C GLN A 42 10.31 14.76 18.29
N LYS A 43 11.63 14.97 18.39
CA LYS A 43 12.23 15.70 19.52
C LYS A 43 11.73 17.14 19.61
N LYS A 44 11.61 17.85 18.48
CA LYS A 44 11.09 19.21 18.44
C LYS A 44 9.63 19.31 18.91
N SER A 45 8.84 18.24 18.76
CA SER A 45 7.47 18.17 19.29
C SER A 45 7.37 17.81 20.78
N MET A 46 8.44 17.34 21.43
CA MET A 46 8.44 16.95 22.85
C MET A 46 8.90 18.06 23.80
N ASP A 47 9.52 19.14 23.31
CA ASP A 47 9.98 20.28 24.12
C ASP A 47 8.90 21.37 24.31
N ILE A 48 7.62 21.06 24.08
CA ILE A 48 6.49 21.97 24.35
C ILE A 48 5.75 21.47 25.61
N ASP A 49 6.18 22.03 26.73
CA ASP A 49 5.47 22.29 28.00
C ASP A 49 4.96 21.09 28.85
N ASP A 50 5.64 20.87 29.97
CA ASP A 50 5.26 19.98 31.08
C ASP A 50 4.32 20.72 32.06
N SER A 51 3.24 21.28 31.53
CA SER A 51 2.17 21.95 32.29
C SER A 51 0.82 21.76 31.61
N PHE A 52 0.33 20.51 31.62
CA PHE A 52 -1.07 20.24 31.34
C PHE A 52 -1.59 19.09 32.20
N GLU A 53 -1.83 19.37 33.49
CA GLU A 53 -2.79 18.59 34.26
C GLU A 53 -4.20 18.85 33.70
N GLY A 54 -4.77 17.85 33.02
CA GLY A 54 -6.21 17.77 32.76
C GLY A 54 -6.62 17.94 31.31
N ASP A 55 -6.53 16.87 30.52
CA ASP A 55 -7.63 16.33 29.70
C ASP A 55 -7.05 15.30 28.71
N SER A 56 -7.56 14.09 28.76
CA SER A 56 -7.24 12.98 27.87
C SER A 56 -7.85 13.21 26.47
N THR A 57 -7.42 14.26 25.79
CA THR A 57 -7.85 14.56 24.42
C THR A 57 -6.65 14.94 23.57
N ILE A 58 -5.83 13.94 23.23
CA ILE A 58 -5.02 14.03 22.02
C ILE A 58 -6.02 14.32 20.90
N SER A 59 -6.00 15.55 20.37
CA SER A 59 -6.81 15.97 19.23
C SER A 59 -6.30 15.26 17.96
N ILE A 60 -6.48 13.95 17.91
CA ILE A 60 -6.35 13.16 16.71
C ILE A 60 -7.54 13.57 15.87
N LYS A 61 -7.33 14.50 14.93
CA LYS A 61 -8.34 14.77 13.90
C LYS A 61 -8.72 13.42 13.30
N PRO A 62 -9.98 12.97 13.39
CA PRO A 62 -10.37 11.73 12.78
C PRO A 62 -10.10 11.86 11.29
N MET A 63 -9.27 10.96 10.76
CA MET A 63 -9.06 10.86 9.32
C MET A 63 -10.43 10.73 8.65
N GLU A 64 -10.62 11.39 7.51
CA GLU A 64 -11.89 11.33 6.78
C GLU A 64 -12.17 9.89 6.33
N THR A 65 -12.88 9.14 7.17
CA THR A 65 -13.43 7.83 6.82
C THR A 65 -14.82 8.03 6.25
N ASP A 66 -15.19 7.25 5.23
CA ASP A 66 -16.55 7.23 4.72
C ASP A 66 -17.52 6.71 5.81
N GLN A 67 -18.16 7.66 6.50
CA GLN A 67 -19.06 7.52 7.66
C GLN A 67 -20.40 6.86 7.32
N ASN A 68 -20.62 6.45 6.07
CA ASN A 68 -21.89 5.86 5.68
C ASN A 68 -22.10 4.50 6.36
N GLU A 69 -23.27 4.33 7.00
CA GLU A 69 -23.76 3.04 7.46
C GLU A 69 -23.95 2.10 6.27
N ARG A 70 -23.23 0.96 6.27
CA ARG A 70 -23.24 0.00 5.15
C ARG A 70 -23.72 -1.36 5.59
N ASN A 71 -24.39 -2.03 4.66
CA ASN A 71 -24.80 -3.42 4.84
C ASN A 71 -23.58 -4.35 4.93
N ARG A 72 -23.45 -5.16 5.98
CA ARG A 72 -22.31 -6.08 6.18
C ARG A 72 -22.12 -7.08 5.03
N LYS A 73 -23.22 -7.52 4.40
CA LYS A 73 -23.20 -8.54 3.33
C LYS A 73 -22.90 -7.99 1.94
N THR A 74 -23.44 -6.84 1.61
CA THR A 74 -23.33 -6.26 0.25
C THR A 74 -22.39 -5.07 0.18
N MET A 75 -21.98 -4.54 1.33
CA MET A 75 -21.20 -3.31 1.48
C MET A 75 -21.82 -2.07 0.83
N GLN A 76 -23.13 -2.10 0.56
CA GLN A 76 -23.84 -0.98 -0.02
C GLN A 76 -24.37 -0.03 1.05
N ASN A 77 -24.39 1.26 0.73
CA ASN A 77 -25.00 2.32 1.53
C ASN A 77 -26.54 2.31 1.38
N LYS A 78 -27.24 3.17 2.13
CA LYS A 78 -28.71 3.35 2.03
C LYS A 78 -29.21 3.64 0.61
N PHE A 79 -28.39 4.33 -0.19
CA PHE A 79 -28.67 4.66 -1.60
C PHE A 79 -28.27 3.55 -2.60
N GLY A 80 -27.83 2.38 -2.13
CA GLY A 80 -27.43 1.26 -2.99
C GLY A 80 -26.04 1.41 -3.67
N GLN A 81 -25.32 2.47 -3.33
CA GLN A 81 -23.97 2.74 -3.84
C GLN A 81 -22.91 1.95 -3.07
N TYR A 82 -21.86 1.51 -3.78
CA TYR A 82 -20.69 0.85 -3.20
C TYR A 82 -19.64 1.89 -2.74
N PRO A 83 -18.74 1.55 -1.80
CA PRO A 83 -17.64 2.42 -1.42
C PRO A 83 -16.80 2.80 -2.63
N GLU A 84 -16.17 3.97 -2.60
CA GLU A 84 -15.42 4.50 -3.76
C GLU A 84 -14.29 3.57 -4.22
N TRP A 85 -13.62 2.91 -3.28
CA TRP A 85 -12.59 1.91 -3.57
C TRP A 85 -13.15 0.62 -4.20
N MET A 86 -14.47 0.41 -4.16
CA MET A 86 -15.15 -0.76 -4.71
C MET A 86 -15.93 -0.42 -6.00
N ASN A 87 -15.37 -0.82 -7.15
CA ASN A 87 -16.01 -0.55 -8.44
C ASN A 87 -17.29 -1.39 -8.68
N GLY A 88 -18.46 -0.78 -8.55
CA GLY A 88 -19.76 -1.42 -8.75
C GLY A 88 -19.99 -2.04 -10.14
N ARG A 89 -19.41 -1.46 -11.22
CA ARG A 89 -19.52 -2.03 -12.58
C ARG A 89 -18.75 -3.35 -12.68
N ARG A 90 -17.58 -3.43 -12.06
CA ARG A 90 -16.77 -4.65 -12.01
C ARG A 90 -17.51 -5.77 -11.27
N LEU A 91 -18.14 -5.46 -10.13
CA LEU A 91 -18.94 -6.43 -9.38
C LEU A 91 -20.13 -6.96 -10.20
N LYS A 92 -20.86 -6.08 -10.91
CA LYS A 92 -21.98 -6.49 -11.78
C LYS A 92 -21.52 -7.46 -12.88
N ARG A 93 -20.37 -7.21 -13.50
CA ARG A 93 -19.76 -8.11 -14.50
C ARG A 93 -19.38 -9.47 -13.91
N GLN A 94 -18.77 -9.49 -12.73
CA GLN A 94 -18.43 -10.77 -12.08
C GLN A 94 -19.68 -11.58 -11.73
N LYS A 95 -20.74 -10.93 -11.23
CA LYS A 95 -22.02 -11.58 -10.96
C LYS A 95 -22.65 -12.18 -12.23
N SER A 96 -22.61 -11.47 -13.36
CA SER A 96 -23.14 -12.00 -14.63
C SER A 96 -22.32 -13.19 -15.15
N LEU A 97 -21.00 -13.14 -15.03
CA LEU A 97 -20.12 -14.26 -15.37
C LEU A 97 -20.44 -15.49 -14.51
N ALA A 98 -20.52 -15.33 -13.19
CA ALA A 98 -20.84 -16.41 -12.26
C ALA A 98 -22.19 -17.07 -12.58
N LYS A 99 -23.23 -16.27 -12.90
CA LYS A 99 -24.53 -16.79 -13.35
C LYS A 99 -24.40 -17.61 -14.64
N ARG A 100 -23.67 -17.09 -15.63
CA ARG A 100 -23.43 -17.79 -16.90
C ARG A 100 -22.70 -19.12 -16.69
N LEU A 101 -21.70 -19.16 -15.82
CA LEU A 101 -20.97 -20.38 -15.45
C LEU A 101 -21.87 -21.40 -14.75
N LYS A 102 -22.75 -20.98 -13.84
CA LYS A 102 -23.73 -21.87 -13.20
C LYS A 102 -24.70 -22.47 -14.21
N ASN A 103 -25.27 -21.65 -15.09
CA ASN A 103 -26.22 -22.13 -16.11
C ASN A 103 -25.58 -23.11 -17.11
N LYS A 104 -24.27 -23.03 -17.34
CA LYS A 104 -23.54 -24.02 -18.15
C LYS A 104 -23.38 -25.36 -17.42
N LYS A 105 -23.20 -25.34 -16.10
CA LYS A 105 -23.05 -26.56 -15.29
C LYS A 105 -24.36 -27.33 -15.14
N THR A 106 -25.49 -26.62 -15.05
CA THR A 106 -26.82 -27.23 -14.89
C THR A 106 -27.42 -27.72 -16.21
N LYS A 107 -26.82 -27.36 -17.36
CA LYS A 107 -27.23 -27.82 -18.70
C LYS A 107 -26.41 -29.02 -19.20
N LYS A 108 -25.45 -29.48 -18.42
CA LYS A 108 -24.78 -30.78 -18.57
C LYS A 108 -25.39 -31.74 -17.58
#